data_AF-A0A7K2M6H2-F1
#
_entry.id   AF-A0A7K2M6H2-F1
#
_cell.length_a   1.000
_cell.length_b   1.000
_cell.length_c   1.000
_cell.angle_alpha   90.00
_cell.angle_beta   90.00
_cell.angle_gamma   90.00
#
_symmetry.space_group_name_H-M   'P 1'
#
loop_
_entity.id
_entity.type
_entity.pdbx_description
1 polymer ?
#
loop_
_entity_poly.entity_id
_entity_poly.type
_entity_poly.pdbx_seq_one_letter_code
_entity_poly.pdbx_strand_id
1 'polypeptide(L)'
;GAEWRRAEALPGITVTGQAAEVRVFPPVPLDGWPKDLAKLQVSGTDLDDPEPPTEPGPGVPVLWLNPGLEMSAGKAMAQAGHGAQLAWWELTQPQRAAWREAGYPLAVRTAAPGRWEELTTSGLPVVRDAGFTEIAPGSCTVVADHPALR
;
A
#
# COMPACT_ATOMS: atom_id res chain seq x y z
N GLY A 1 -14.69 -17.95 -4.40
CA GLY A 1 -15.89 -17.79 -3.55
C GLY A 1 -15.83 -18.57 -2.23
N ALA A 2 -15.64 -19.89 -2.23
CA ALA A 2 -15.67 -20.68 -0.99
C ALA A 2 -14.50 -20.39 -0.03
N GLU A 3 -13.28 -20.18 -0.55
CA GLU A 3 -12.12 -19.79 0.27
C GLU A 3 -12.29 -18.41 0.90
N TRP A 4 -12.83 -17.45 0.14
CA TRP A 4 -13.14 -16.10 0.65
C TRP A 4 -14.09 -16.16 1.85
N ARG A 5 -15.20 -16.89 1.73
CA ARG A 5 -16.15 -17.07 2.85
C ARG A 5 -15.52 -17.71 4.09
N ARG A 6 -14.54 -18.60 3.93
CA ARG A 6 -13.78 -19.15 5.05
C ARG A 6 -12.88 -18.10 5.70
N ALA A 7 -12.20 -17.30 4.88
CA ALA A 7 -11.37 -16.20 5.36
C ALA A 7 -12.19 -15.14 6.12
N GLU A 8 -13.42 -14.86 5.66
CA GLU A 8 -14.37 -13.97 6.33
C GLU A 8 -14.81 -14.44 7.71
N ALA A 9 -14.85 -15.76 7.95
CA ALA A 9 -15.24 -16.33 9.23
C ALA A 9 -14.17 -16.18 10.33
N LEU A 10 -12.92 -15.88 9.98
CA LEU A 10 -11.85 -15.64 10.94
C LEU A 10 -11.90 -14.20 11.48
N PRO A 11 -11.37 -13.88 12.68
CA PRO A 11 -11.32 -12.51 13.16
C PRO A 11 -10.56 -11.58 12.20
N GLY A 12 -11.16 -10.47 11.82
CA GLY A 12 -10.57 -9.52 10.87
C GLY A 12 -11.55 -8.42 10.45
N ILE A 13 -11.02 -7.44 9.74
CA ILE A 13 -11.77 -6.30 9.20
C ILE A 13 -11.86 -6.48 7.68
N THR A 14 -13.07 -6.44 7.12
CA THR A 14 -13.27 -6.32 5.67
C THR A 14 -13.52 -4.86 5.34
N VAL A 15 -12.82 -4.37 4.32
CA VAL A 15 -13.02 -3.04 3.72
C VAL A 15 -13.42 -3.26 2.26
N THR A 16 -14.55 -2.67 1.87
CA THR A 16 -15.04 -2.71 0.49
C THR A 16 -14.61 -1.44 -0.22
N GLY A 17 -13.82 -1.59 -1.27
CA GLY A 17 -13.46 -0.53 -2.22
C GLY A 17 -14.46 -0.43 -3.37
N GLN A 18 -14.11 0.29 -4.43
CA GLN A 18 -15.00 0.48 -5.59
C GLN A 18 -15.26 -0.81 -6.37
N ALA A 19 -14.24 -1.65 -6.53
CA ALA A 19 -14.32 -2.87 -7.35
C ALA A 19 -13.78 -4.13 -6.63
N ALA A 20 -13.29 -4.00 -5.40
CA ALA A 20 -12.63 -5.07 -4.68
C ALA A 20 -12.93 -5.00 -3.17
N GLU A 21 -12.83 -6.15 -2.52
CA GLU A 21 -12.88 -6.26 -1.06
C GLU A 21 -11.52 -6.69 -0.55
N VAL A 22 -11.05 -6.04 0.51
CA VAL A 22 -9.79 -6.37 1.18
C VAL A 22 -10.12 -6.78 2.60
N ARG A 23 -9.54 -7.90 3.05
CA ARG A 23 -9.67 -8.38 4.41
C ARG A 23 -8.33 -8.35 5.12
N VAL A 24 -8.29 -7.69 6.27
CA VAL A 24 -7.11 -7.57 7.12
C VAL A 24 -7.31 -8.40 8.38
N PHE A 25 -6.31 -9.22 8.70
CA PHE A 25 -6.29 -10.08 9.88
C PHE A 25 -5.39 -9.48 10.97
N PRO A 26 -5.69 -9.72 12.26
CA PRO A 26 -4.75 -9.37 13.32
C PRO A 26 -3.41 -10.09 13.11
N PRO A 27 -2.29 -9.57 13.65
CA PRO A 27 -1.01 -10.26 13.60
C PRO A 27 -1.11 -11.69 14.12
N VAL A 28 -0.52 -12.62 13.37
CA VAL A 28 -0.57 -14.05 13.67
C VAL A 28 0.84 -14.55 14.00
N PRO A 29 1.03 -15.34 15.07
CA PRO A 29 2.31 -16.00 15.34
C PRO A 29 2.72 -16.89 14.17
N LEU A 30 4.03 -17.02 13.92
CA LEU A 30 4.56 -17.82 12.81
C LEU A 30 4.13 -19.29 12.86
N ASP A 31 4.01 -19.86 14.06
CA ASP A 31 3.54 -21.22 14.33
C ASP A 31 2.02 -21.33 14.53
N GLY A 32 1.30 -20.20 14.52
CA GLY A 32 -0.13 -20.10 14.78
C GLY A 32 -1.00 -19.86 13.54
N TRP A 33 -0.45 -20.00 12.33
CA TRP A 33 -1.15 -19.60 11.11
C TRP A 33 -2.44 -20.40 10.88
N PRO A 34 -3.62 -19.75 10.77
CA PRO A 34 -4.88 -20.45 10.50
C PRO A 34 -4.80 -21.24 9.20
N LYS A 35 -5.23 -22.51 9.26
CA LYS A 35 -5.20 -23.42 8.09
C LYS A 35 -5.94 -22.87 6.88
N ASP A 36 -7.01 -22.12 7.09
CA ASP A 36 -7.80 -21.53 6.01
C ASP A 36 -7.10 -20.33 5.37
N LEU A 37 -6.20 -19.64 6.07
CA LEU A 37 -5.35 -18.60 5.49
C LEU A 37 -4.09 -19.19 4.84
N ALA A 38 -3.53 -20.27 5.37
CA ALA A 38 -2.35 -20.92 4.79
C ALA A 38 -2.61 -21.36 3.34
N LYS A 39 -3.81 -21.87 3.06
CA LYS A 39 -4.23 -22.30 1.71
C LYS A 39 -4.38 -21.15 0.72
N LEU A 40 -4.54 -19.92 1.22
CA LEU A 40 -4.68 -18.71 0.40
C LEU A 40 -3.33 -18.08 0.05
N GLN A 41 -2.24 -18.51 0.68
CA GLN A 41 -0.90 -18.07 0.33
C GLN A 41 -0.44 -18.78 -0.95
N VAL A 42 -0.93 -18.30 -2.09
CA VAL A 42 -0.49 -18.70 -3.42
C VAL A 42 0.40 -17.62 -4.03
N SER A 43 1.48 -18.05 -4.69
CA SER A 43 2.34 -17.18 -5.49
C SER A 43 1.73 -16.93 -6.89
N GLY A 44 2.17 -15.86 -7.55
CA GLY A 44 1.78 -15.56 -8.94
C GLY A 44 0.39 -14.91 -9.10
N THR A 45 -0.11 -14.23 -8.08
CA THR A 45 -1.34 -13.41 -8.17
C THR A 45 -1.06 -12.03 -8.75
N ASP A 46 -0.22 -11.95 -9.77
CA ASP A 46 -0.06 -10.70 -10.50
C ASP A 46 -1.35 -10.46 -11.28
N LEU A 47 -1.90 -9.28 -11.08
CA LEU A 47 -3.10 -8.83 -11.78
C LEU A 47 -2.62 -8.00 -12.96
N ASP A 48 -3.01 -8.40 -14.17
CA ASP A 48 -2.83 -7.54 -15.33
C ASP A 48 -3.76 -6.33 -15.18
N ASP A 49 -3.17 -5.14 -15.07
CA ASP A 49 -3.92 -3.89 -15.21
C ASP A 49 -4.11 -3.64 -16.72
N PRO A 50 -5.34 -3.75 -17.25
CA PRO A 50 -5.57 -3.65 -18.70
C PRO A 50 -5.33 -2.23 -19.23
N GLU A 51 -5.42 -1.23 -18.37
CA GLU A 51 -5.21 0.19 -18.70
C GLU A 51 -4.41 0.88 -17.59
N PRO A 52 -3.52 1.82 -17.94
CA PRO A 52 -2.81 2.61 -16.94
C PRO A 52 -3.79 3.44 -16.12
N PRO A 53 -3.55 3.63 -14.81
CA PRO A 53 -4.45 4.40 -13.98
C PRO A 53 -4.47 5.87 -14.40
N THR A 54 -5.65 6.50 -14.33
CA THR A 54 -5.86 7.92 -14.66
C THR A 54 -4.99 8.85 -13.81
N GLU A 55 -4.82 10.11 -14.21
CA GLU A 55 -4.10 11.07 -13.37
C GLU A 55 -4.80 11.26 -12.01
N PRO A 56 -4.06 11.34 -10.89
CA PRO A 56 -4.64 11.67 -9.60
C PRO A 56 -5.35 13.04 -9.64
N GLY A 57 -6.53 13.11 -9.03
CA GLY A 57 -7.24 14.38 -8.90
C GLY A 57 -6.46 15.41 -8.07
N PRO A 58 -6.75 16.72 -8.24
CA PRO A 58 -6.09 17.77 -7.48
C PRO A 58 -6.33 17.58 -5.96
N GLY A 59 -5.27 17.71 -5.17
CA GLY A 59 -5.35 17.58 -3.71
C GLY A 59 -5.52 16.15 -3.18
N VAL A 60 -5.51 15.14 -4.05
CA VAL A 60 -5.52 13.73 -3.63
C VAL A 60 -4.10 13.32 -3.22
N PRO A 61 -3.89 12.79 -2.00
CA PRO A 61 -2.60 12.19 -1.62
C PRO A 61 -2.17 11.12 -2.61
N VAL A 62 -0.88 11.11 -2.97
CA VAL A 62 -0.34 10.13 -3.92
C VAL A 62 0.80 9.34 -3.26
N LEU A 63 0.73 8.02 -3.37
CA LEU A 63 1.83 7.12 -3.06
C LEU A 63 2.57 6.82 -4.36
N TRP A 64 3.79 7.31 -4.47
CA TRP A 64 4.63 7.14 -5.63
C TRP A 64 5.49 5.88 -5.47
N LEU A 65 5.35 4.92 -6.37
CA LEU A 65 6.19 3.73 -6.45
C LEU A 65 7.48 4.03 -7.23
N ASN A 66 8.57 3.42 -6.80
CA ASN A 66 9.86 3.51 -7.46
C ASN A 66 9.80 2.87 -8.87
N PRO A 67 10.06 3.62 -9.96
CA PRO A 67 10.01 3.07 -11.32
C PRO A 67 11.15 2.09 -11.64
N GLY A 68 12.23 2.09 -10.86
CA GLY A 68 13.38 1.21 -11.06
C GLY A 68 13.29 -0.13 -10.33
N LEU A 69 12.18 -0.42 -9.65
CA LEU A 69 11.99 -1.64 -8.90
C LEU A 69 10.80 -2.42 -9.44
N GLU A 70 11.06 -3.65 -9.89
CA GLU A 70 10.00 -4.63 -10.10
C GLU A 70 9.57 -5.19 -8.75
N MET A 71 8.25 -5.22 -8.51
CA MET A 71 7.65 -5.76 -7.31
C MET A 71 6.48 -6.64 -7.69
N SER A 72 6.37 -7.82 -7.08
CA SER A 72 5.13 -8.58 -7.12
C SER A 72 3.95 -7.74 -6.64
N ALA A 73 2.73 -8.03 -7.11
CA ALA A 73 1.53 -7.27 -6.72
C ALA A 73 1.34 -7.20 -5.20
N GLY A 74 1.58 -8.31 -4.50
CA GLY A 74 1.51 -8.39 -3.03
C GLY A 74 2.54 -7.50 -2.35
N LYS A 75 3.77 -7.44 -2.88
CA LYS A 75 4.83 -6.57 -2.35
C LYS A 75 4.51 -5.10 -2.59
N ALA A 76 4.09 -4.73 -3.80
CA ALA A 76 3.67 -3.36 -4.10
C ALA A 76 2.53 -2.90 -3.18
N MET A 77 1.53 -3.75 -2.93
CA MET A 77 0.43 -3.49 -2.01
C MET A 77 0.91 -3.24 -0.58
N ALA A 78 1.81 -4.10 -0.06
CA ALA A 78 2.37 -3.95 1.27
C ALA A 78 3.17 -2.64 1.41
N GLN A 79 4.03 -2.34 0.43
CA GLN A 79 4.84 -1.12 0.41
C GLN A 79 3.97 0.14 0.31
N ALA A 80 2.89 0.13 -0.48
CA ALA A 80 1.91 1.21 -0.50
C ALA A 80 1.22 1.38 0.87
N GLY A 81 0.82 0.29 1.53
CA GLY A 81 0.29 0.33 2.89
C GLY A 81 1.25 1.00 3.89
N HIS A 82 2.54 0.66 3.82
CA HIS A 82 3.57 1.33 4.62
C HIS A 82 3.70 2.82 4.30
N GLY A 83 3.60 3.21 3.02
CA GLY A 83 3.62 4.62 2.61
C GLY A 83 2.46 5.42 3.23
N ALA A 84 1.24 4.87 3.17
CA ALA A 84 0.07 5.47 3.81
C ALA A 84 0.23 5.57 5.34
N GLN A 85 0.80 4.54 5.97
CA GLN A 85 1.06 4.51 7.41
C GLN A 85 2.07 5.59 7.85
N LEU A 86 3.18 5.74 7.12
CA LEU A 86 4.17 6.77 7.42
C LEU A 86 3.58 8.18 7.25
N ALA A 87 2.83 8.44 6.17
CA ALA A 87 2.13 9.70 6.01
C ALA A 87 1.16 9.97 7.17
N TRP A 88 0.35 8.97 7.55
CA TRP A 88 -0.55 9.09 8.68
C TRP A 88 0.15 9.52 9.97
N TRP A 89 1.33 8.96 10.26
CA TRP A 89 2.09 9.32 11.46
C TRP A 89 2.67 10.74 11.44
N GLU A 90 3.04 11.27 10.28
CA GLU A 90 3.51 12.67 10.17
C GLU A 90 2.37 13.69 10.23
N LEU A 91 1.14 13.30 9.90
CA LEU A 91 -0.01 14.21 9.97
C LEU A 91 -0.35 14.59 11.41
N THR A 92 -0.72 15.85 11.60
CA THR A 92 -1.32 16.36 12.84
C THR A 92 -2.72 15.79 13.06
N GLN A 93 -3.24 15.88 14.29
CA GLN A 93 -4.58 15.37 14.61
C GLN A 93 -5.70 15.98 13.74
N PRO A 94 -5.76 17.30 13.48
CA PRO A 94 -6.76 17.87 12.58
C PRO A 94 -6.66 17.34 11.14
N GLN A 95 -5.45 17.18 10.63
CA GLN A 95 -5.24 16.65 9.27
C GLN A 95 -5.67 15.18 9.17
N ARG A 96 -5.36 14.36 10.18
CA ARG A 96 -5.84 12.97 10.29
C ARG A 96 -7.37 12.89 10.33
N ALA A 97 -8.01 13.80 11.08
CA ALA A 97 -9.46 13.87 11.16
C ALA A 97 -10.08 14.20 9.79
N ALA A 98 -9.55 15.22 9.11
CA ALA A 98 -10.01 15.61 7.78
C ALA A 98 -9.84 14.47 6.75
N TRP A 99 -8.70 13.79 6.73
CA TRP A 99 -8.46 12.69 5.79
C TRP A 99 -9.39 11.50 6.05
N ARG A 100 -9.65 11.19 7.33
CA ARG A 100 -10.64 10.17 7.72
C ARG A 100 -12.06 10.56 7.32
N GLU A 101 -12.49 11.80 7.58
CA GLU A 101 -13.83 12.29 7.22
C GLU A 101 -14.07 12.25 5.71
N ALA A 102 -13.02 12.49 4.92
CA ALA A 102 -13.06 12.32 3.47
C ALA A 102 -13.08 10.85 3.00
N GLY A 103 -12.95 9.87 3.90
CA GLY A 103 -12.94 8.44 3.58
C GLY A 103 -11.57 7.89 3.15
N TYR A 104 -10.48 8.51 3.60
CA TYR A 104 -9.09 8.13 3.27
C TYR A 104 -8.76 8.10 1.75
N PRO A 105 -9.16 9.12 0.96
CA PRO A 105 -8.83 9.13 -0.47
C PRO A 105 -7.31 9.13 -0.68
N LEU A 106 -6.83 8.28 -1.59
CA LEU A 106 -5.45 8.25 -2.03
C LEU A 106 -5.35 7.65 -3.45
N ALA A 107 -4.27 7.98 -4.14
CA ALA A 107 -3.87 7.35 -5.39
C ALA A 107 -2.53 6.64 -5.22
N VAL A 108 -2.30 5.56 -5.97
CA VAL A 108 -1.01 4.88 -6.08
C VAL A 108 -0.55 4.95 -7.53
N ARG A 109 0.66 5.43 -7.79
CA ARG A 109 1.19 5.62 -9.14
C ARG A 109 2.66 5.26 -9.19
N THR A 110 3.15 4.74 -10.32
CA THR A 110 4.58 4.64 -10.58
C THR A 110 5.11 6.00 -11.00
N ALA A 111 6.17 6.49 -10.35
CA ALA A 111 6.75 7.79 -10.70
C ALA A 111 7.46 7.72 -12.05
N ALA A 112 7.52 8.85 -12.78
CA ALA A 112 8.49 8.99 -13.87
C ALA A 112 9.91 9.03 -13.27
N PRO A 113 10.95 8.50 -13.96
CA PRO A 113 12.31 8.44 -13.42
C PRO A 113 12.84 9.78 -12.88
N GLY A 114 12.69 10.89 -13.61
CA GLY A 114 13.15 12.21 -13.15
C GLY A 114 12.39 12.73 -11.92
N ARG A 115 11.08 12.44 -11.83
CA ARG A 115 10.27 12.82 -10.66
C ARG A 115 10.65 12.03 -9.41
N TRP A 116 11.13 10.80 -9.57
CA TRP A 116 11.51 9.95 -8.44
C TRP A 116 12.67 10.54 -7.64
N GLU A 117 13.68 11.08 -8.33
CA GLU A 117 14.82 11.73 -7.68
C GLU A 117 14.38 12.94 -6.84
N GLU A 118 13.49 13.78 -7.38
CA GLU A 118 12.91 14.91 -6.66
C GLU A 118 12.12 14.46 -5.43
N LEU A 119 11.27 13.44 -5.57
CA LEU A 119 10.44 12.92 -4.48
C LEU A 119 11.27 12.35 -3.34
N THR A 120 12.33 11.61 -3.65
CA THR A 120 13.18 11.00 -2.61
C THR A 120 14.02 12.01 -1.82
N THR A 121 14.17 13.24 -2.35
CA THR A 121 14.94 14.32 -1.73
C THR A 121 14.06 15.44 -1.15
N SER A 122 12.74 15.35 -1.29
CA SER A 122 11.80 16.41 -0.88
C SER A 122 11.52 16.50 0.61
N GLY A 123 12.06 15.58 1.42
CA GLY A 123 11.74 15.48 2.86
C GLY A 123 10.37 14.85 3.17
N LEU A 124 9.65 14.38 2.15
CA LEU A 124 8.41 13.63 2.33
C LEU A 124 8.70 12.24 2.93
N PRO A 125 7.71 11.59 3.56
CA PRO A 125 7.88 10.25 4.10
C PRO A 125 8.27 9.23 3.02
N VAL A 126 9.32 8.46 3.28
CA VAL A 126 9.86 7.45 2.35
C VAL A 126 9.88 6.08 3.00
N VAL A 127 9.28 5.10 2.35
CA VAL A 127 9.41 3.69 2.73
C VAL A 127 10.74 3.16 2.22
N ARG A 128 11.50 2.52 3.11
CA ARG A 128 12.74 1.81 2.79
C ARG A 128 12.55 0.34 3.14
N ASP A 129 12.69 -0.54 2.15
CA ASP A 129 12.58 -1.98 2.38
C ASP A 129 13.83 -2.47 3.11
N ALA A 130 13.64 -3.12 4.26
CA ALA A 130 14.73 -3.69 5.05
C ALA A 130 15.36 -4.93 4.39
N GLY A 131 14.78 -5.45 3.30
CA GLY A 131 15.45 -6.42 2.43
C GLY A 131 15.24 -7.89 2.81
N PHE A 132 14.04 -8.23 3.30
CA PHE A 132 13.70 -9.63 3.62
C PHE A 132 13.15 -10.44 2.41
N THR A 133 13.10 -9.83 1.22
CA THR A 133 12.57 -10.41 -0.03
C THR A 133 13.23 -9.74 -1.24
N GLU A 134 12.99 -10.25 -2.45
CA GLU A 134 13.04 -9.70 -3.84
C GLU A 134 13.79 -8.39 -4.21
N ILE A 135 14.00 -7.41 -3.33
CA ILE A 135 14.62 -6.10 -3.60
C ILE A 135 15.87 -5.92 -2.76
N ALA A 136 16.87 -5.21 -3.29
CA ALA A 136 18.09 -4.87 -2.55
C ALA A 136 17.75 -4.14 -1.23
N PRO A 137 18.32 -4.58 -0.08
CA PRO A 137 18.10 -3.93 1.20
C PRO A 137 18.39 -2.42 1.16
N GLY A 138 17.55 -1.62 1.81
CA GLY A 138 17.70 -0.17 1.91
C GLY A 138 17.13 0.62 0.72
N SER A 139 16.60 -0.06 -0.29
CA SER A 139 15.96 0.58 -1.44
C SER A 139 14.74 1.40 -1.03
N CYS A 140 14.64 2.63 -1.53
CA CYS A 140 13.42 3.42 -1.43
C CYS A 140 12.35 2.78 -2.34
N THR A 141 11.21 2.39 -1.78
CA THR A 141 10.14 1.70 -2.53
C THR A 141 8.95 2.61 -2.81
N VAL A 142 8.52 3.40 -1.81
CA VAL A 142 7.39 4.33 -1.92
C VAL A 142 7.74 5.68 -1.30
N VAL A 143 7.34 6.77 -1.95
CA VAL A 143 7.28 8.12 -1.33
C VAL A 143 5.82 8.52 -1.15
N ALA A 144 5.46 8.99 0.04
CA ALA A 144 4.11 9.43 0.34
C ALA A 144 3.97 10.96 0.17
N ASP A 145 3.33 11.36 -0.93
CA ASP A 145 3.08 12.75 -1.31
C ASP A 145 1.68 13.18 -0.85
N HIS A 146 1.58 13.57 0.41
CA HIS A 146 0.35 14.06 1.00
C HIS A 146 0.35 15.61 0.99
N PRO A 147 -0.68 16.30 0.45
CA PRO A 147 -0.66 17.77 0.31
C PRO A 147 -0.45 18.52 1.62
N ALA A 148 -0.92 17.96 2.73
CA ALA A 148 -0.77 18.53 4.07
C ALA A 148 0.64 18.38 4.69
N LEU A 149 1.57 17.70 4.00
CA LEU A 149 2.98 17.53 4.39
C LEU A 149 3.94 18.35 3.51
N ARG A 150 3.41 19.15 2.57
CA ARG A 150 4.18 20.06 1.72
C ARG A 150 4.28 21.46 2.31
#